data_AF-A0A0D0DDS2-F1
#
_entry.id   AF-A0A0D0DDS2-F1
#
_cell.length_a   1.000
_cell.length_b   1.000
_cell.length_c   1.000
_cell.angle_alpha   90.00
_cell.angle_beta   90.00
_cell.angle_gamma   90.00
#
_symmetry.space_group_name_H-M   'P 1'
#
loop_
_entity.id
_entity.type
_entity.pdbx_description
1 polymer ?
#
loop_
_entity_poly.entity_id
_entity_poly.type
_entity_poly.pdbx_seq_one_letter_code
_entity_poly.pdbx_strand_id
1 'polypeptide(L)'
;EDLVTVLEQDLTDDEKNGDIDGLVDEIELLSDRECQELLKSIRPIKLALVKIRKLAFKLIHLTTKLLPAWQKILQEMRLKVTNMPHDVSTWWNSTFDMLEYGLNHREAVDGVT
;
A
#
# COMPACT_ATOMS: atom_id res chain seq x y z
N GLU A 1 21.17 -5.48 4.87
CA GLU A 1 19.74 -5.55 5.19
C GLU A 1 18.97 -5.59 3.89
N ASP A 2 18.02 -6.51 3.74
CA ASP A 2 17.19 -6.62 2.54
C ASP A 2 16.24 -5.42 2.50
N LEU A 3 16.05 -4.79 1.33
CA LEU A 3 15.15 -3.62 1.18
C LEU A 3 13.74 -3.94 1.66
N VAL A 4 13.35 -5.22 1.58
CA VAL A 4 12.08 -5.74 2.08
C VAL A 4 11.99 -5.61 3.61
N THR A 5 13.06 -5.93 4.35
CA THR A 5 13.08 -5.86 5.82
C THR A 5 13.01 -4.41 6.31
N VAL A 6 13.67 -3.48 5.61
CA VAL A 6 13.60 -2.04 5.90
C VAL A 6 12.18 -1.51 5.62
N LEU A 7 11.56 -1.98 4.54
CA LEU A 7 10.17 -1.63 4.20
C LEU A 7 9.14 -2.26 5.14
N GLU A 8 9.43 -3.43 5.74
CA GLU A 8 8.59 -4.10 6.73
C GLU A 8 8.69 -3.43 8.12
N GLN A 9 9.89 -2.98 8.51
CA GLN A 9 10.10 -2.25 9.78
C GLN A 9 9.37 -0.90 9.81
N ASP A 10 9.33 -0.18 8.67
CA ASP A 10 8.53 1.05 8.51
C ASP A 10 7.02 0.82 8.69
N LEU A 11 6.51 -0.42 8.59
CA LEU A 11 5.07 -0.73 8.71
C LEU A 11 4.63 -0.95 10.15
N THR A 12 5.52 -1.45 11.01
CA THR A 12 5.19 -1.81 12.40
C THR A 12 5.07 -0.61 13.34
N ASP A 13 5.55 0.57 12.95
CA ASP A 13 5.49 1.76 13.81
C ASP A 13 4.09 2.40 13.91
N ASP A 14 3.16 2.04 13.03
CA ASP A 14 1.80 2.62 12.94
C ASP A 14 0.71 1.77 13.63
N GLU A 15 1.06 0.61 14.20
CA GLU A 15 0.09 -0.45 14.59
C GLU A 15 -0.23 -0.55 16.09
N LYS A 16 0.13 0.45 16.92
CA LYS A 16 -0.05 0.35 18.38
C LYS A 16 -1.37 0.89 18.92
N ASN A 17 -2.49 0.77 18.20
CA ASN A 17 -3.76 1.28 18.73
C ASN A 17 -5.02 0.44 18.45
N GLY A 18 -4.87 -0.79 17.98
CA GLY A 18 -5.98 -1.74 17.86
C GLY A 18 -6.12 -2.61 19.11
N ASP A 19 -7.33 -2.71 19.65
CA ASP A 19 -7.68 -3.75 20.63
C ASP A 19 -7.66 -5.10 19.92
N ILE A 20 -6.50 -5.75 19.97
CA ILE A 20 -6.23 -7.06 19.35
C ILE A 20 -6.43 -8.22 20.33
N ASP A 21 -7.02 -7.95 21.50
CA ASP A 21 -7.19 -8.96 22.55
C ASP A 21 -8.14 -10.08 22.07
N GLY A 22 -7.57 -11.28 21.87
CA GLY A 22 -8.29 -12.47 21.42
C GLY A 22 -8.23 -12.78 19.92
N LEU A 23 -7.48 -12.02 19.10
CA LEU A 23 -7.17 -12.42 17.72
C LEU A 23 -6.07 -13.50 17.72
N VAL A 24 -6.35 -14.63 17.08
CA VAL A 24 -5.38 -15.72 16.89
C VAL A 24 -4.64 -15.48 15.58
N ASP A 25 -3.30 -15.42 15.63
CA ASP A 25 -2.50 -15.40 14.41
C ASP A 25 -2.48 -16.81 13.79
N GLU A 26 -3.33 -17.02 12.79
CA GLU A 26 -3.40 -18.28 12.06
C GLU A 26 -2.08 -18.64 11.35
N ILE A 27 -1.21 -17.65 11.07
CA ILE A 27 0.12 -17.88 10.48
C ILE A 27 1.06 -18.52 11.51
N GLU A 28 0.92 -18.19 12.79
CA GLU A 28 1.70 -18.77 13.89
C GLU A 28 1.34 -20.23 14.16
N LEU A 29 0.13 -20.67 13.74
CA LEU A 29 -0.31 -22.06 13.80
C LEU A 29 0.21 -22.94 12.66
N LEU A 30 0.79 -22.34 11.61
CA LEU A 30 1.39 -23.08 10.49
C LEU A 30 2.77 -23.62 10.89
N SER A 31 3.16 -24.76 10.31
CA SER A 31 4.56 -25.21 10.46
C SER A 31 5.53 -24.23 9.81
N ASP A 32 6.78 -24.17 10.28
CA ASP A 32 7.82 -23.28 9.74
C ASP A 32 7.94 -23.36 8.21
N ARG A 33 7.76 -24.57 7.66
CA ARG A 33 7.82 -24.81 6.23
C ARG A 33 6.61 -24.21 5.49
N GLU A 34 5.41 -24.44 5.99
CA GLU A 34 4.16 -23.92 5.38
C GLU A 34 4.11 -22.40 5.48
N CYS A 35 4.52 -21.84 6.63
CA CYS A 35 4.64 -20.40 6.84
C CYS A 35 5.63 -19.79 5.83
N GLN A 36 6.80 -20.39 5.61
CA GLN A 36 7.76 -19.89 4.62
C GLN A 36 7.26 -19.99 3.17
N GLU A 37 6.56 -21.08 2.81
CA GLU A 37 5.98 -21.23 1.48
C GLU A 37 4.89 -20.18 1.22
N LEU A 38 4.04 -19.91 2.22
CA LEU A 38 3.02 -18.87 2.18
C LEU A 38 3.65 -17.46 2.10
N LEU A 39 4.62 -17.15 2.96
CA LEU A 39 5.30 -15.85 2.95
C LEU A 39 5.98 -15.57 1.61
N LYS A 40 6.57 -16.59 0.97
CA LYS A 40 7.13 -16.48 -0.38
C LYS A 40 6.07 -16.17 -1.43
N SER A 41 4.89 -16.79 -1.36
CA SER A 41 3.83 -16.59 -2.33
C SER A 41 3.15 -15.22 -2.19
N ILE A 42 2.97 -14.73 -0.95
CA ILE A 42 2.32 -13.43 -0.68
C ILE A 42 3.28 -12.24 -0.75
N ARG A 43 4.59 -12.46 -0.67
CA ARG A 43 5.64 -11.42 -0.78
C ARG A 43 5.38 -10.41 -1.91
N PRO A 44 5.10 -10.80 -3.18
CA PRO A 44 4.83 -9.83 -4.24
C PRO A 44 3.60 -8.97 -3.97
N ILE A 45 2.55 -9.55 -3.37
CA ILE A 45 1.31 -8.84 -3.04
C ILE A 45 1.56 -7.82 -1.93
N LYS A 46 2.23 -8.24 -0.85
CA LYS A 46 2.64 -7.34 0.24
C LYS A 46 3.50 -6.19 -0.27
N LEU A 47 4.48 -6.47 -1.14
CA LEU A 47 5.35 -5.44 -1.69
C LEU A 47 4.59 -4.43 -2.57
N ALA A 48 3.67 -4.91 -3.41
CA ALA A 48 2.83 -4.04 -4.22
C ALA A 48 1.95 -3.13 -3.34
N LEU A 49 1.32 -3.69 -2.30
CA LEU A 49 0.49 -2.94 -1.35
C LEU A 49 1.29 -1.82 -0.68
N VAL A 50 2.48 -2.13 -0.17
CA VAL A 50 3.37 -1.17 0.49
C VAL A 50 3.76 -0.03 -0.47
N LYS A 51 4.09 -0.36 -1.72
CA LYS A 51 4.43 0.65 -2.73
C LYS A 51 3.26 1.58 -3.03
N ILE A 52 2.06 1.05 -3.19
CA ILE A 52 0.85 1.84 -3.46
C ILE A 52 0.52 2.74 -2.26
N ARG A 53 0.57 2.21 -1.03
CA ARG A 53 0.35 3.02 0.19
C ARG A 53 1.36 4.16 0.31
N LYS A 54 2.65 3.89 0.05
CA LYS A 54 3.70 4.92 0.05
C LYS A 54 3.47 5.97 -1.05
N LEU A 55 2.99 5.57 -2.22
CA LEU A 55 2.65 6.50 -3.30
C LEU A 55 1.48 7.41 -2.89
N ALA A 56 0.38 6.84 -2.40
CA ALA A 56 -0.79 7.58 -1.93
C ALA A 56 -0.42 8.60 -0.84
N PHE A 57 0.36 8.17 0.16
CA PHE A 57 0.87 9.03 1.22
C PHE A 57 1.72 10.18 0.68
N LYS A 58 2.66 9.88 -0.24
CA LYS A 58 3.49 10.91 -0.87
C LYS A 58 2.68 11.87 -1.72
N LEU A 59 1.60 11.44 -2.40
CA LEU A 59 0.75 12.33 -3.19
C LEU A 59 0.05 13.37 -2.31
N ILE A 60 -0.34 12.99 -1.09
CA ILE A 60 -1.00 13.88 -0.13
C ILE A 60 -0.01 14.83 0.55
N HIS A 61 1.22 14.38 0.84
CA HIS A 61 2.18 15.18 1.61
C HIS A 61 3.24 15.90 0.76
N LEU A 62 3.51 15.45 -0.47
CA LEU A 62 4.42 16.11 -1.43
C LEU A 62 3.63 16.83 -2.53
N THR A 63 2.68 17.65 -2.11
CA THR A 63 1.74 18.39 -2.97
C THR A 63 2.39 19.35 -3.95
N THR A 64 3.62 19.80 -3.68
CA THR A 64 4.32 20.77 -4.55
C THR A 64 5.03 20.15 -5.74
N LYS A 65 5.38 18.85 -5.68
CA LYS A 65 6.15 18.18 -6.74
C LYS A 65 5.41 17.00 -7.35
N LEU A 66 4.90 16.13 -6.50
CA LEU A 66 4.35 14.85 -6.95
C LEU A 66 2.90 14.99 -7.43
N LEU A 67 2.09 15.77 -6.72
CA LEU A 67 0.69 15.98 -7.08
C LEU A 67 0.52 16.63 -8.48
N PRO A 68 1.28 17.68 -8.87
CA PRO A 68 1.17 18.23 -10.22
C PRO A 68 1.62 17.24 -11.30
N ALA A 69 2.65 16.44 -11.03
CA ALA A 69 3.12 15.40 -11.95
C ALA A 69 2.05 14.31 -12.16
N TRP A 70 1.42 13.86 -11.08
CA TRP A 70 0.30 12.92 -11.12
C TRP A 70 -0.89 13.47 -11.93
N GLN A 71 -1.30 14.71 -11.65
CA GLN A 71 -2.41 15.35 -12.36
C GLN A 71 -2.11 15.50 -13.86
N LYS A 72 -0.86 15.82 -14.22
CA LYS A 72 -0.41 15.90 -15.61
C LYS A 72 -0.52 14.55 -16.33
N ILE A 73 -0.06 13.47 -15.69
CA ILE A 73 -0.18 12.11 -16.25
C ILE A 73 -1.64 11.73 -16.47
N LEU A 74 -2.52 12.02 -15.50
CA LEU A 74 -3.96 11.79 -15.67
C LEU A 74 -4.55 12.58 -16.83
N GLN A 75 -4.13 13.84 -17.03
CA GLN A 75 -4.57 14.65 -18.16
C GLN A 75 -4.09 14.10 -19.50
N GLU A 76 -2.84 13.67 -19.58
CA GLU A 76 -2.25 13.06 -20.79
C GLU A 76 -2.98 11.78 -21.18
N MET A 77 -3.37 10.97 -20.19
CA MET A 77 -4.18 9.76 -20.36
C MET A 77 -5.68 10.03 -20.55
N ARG A 78 -6.11 11.30 -20.55
CA ARG A 78 -7.51 11.74 -20.65
C ARG A 78 -8.41 11.14 -19.56
N LEU A 79 -7.84 10.83 -18.40
CA LEU A 79 -8.55 10.38 -17.22
C LEU A 79 -9.07 11.58 -16.42
N LYS A 80 -10.06 11.34 -15.57
CA LYS A 80 -10.56 12.37 -14.66
C LYS A 80 -9.45 12.72 -13.67
N VAL A 81 -9.02 13.99 -13.67
CA VAL A 81 -8.03 14.50 -12.73
C VAL A 81 -8.58 14.37 -11.31
N THR A 82 -8.04 13.41 -10.56
CA THR A 82 -8.45 13.07 -9.20
C THR A 82 -7.23 12.72 -8.35
N ASN A 83 -7.38 12.84 -7.04
CA ASN A 83 -6.34 12.44 -6.10
C ASN A 83 -6.55 10.99 -5.69
N MET A 84 -5.46 10.25 -5.55
CA MET A 84 -5.50 8.88 -5.03
C MET A 84 -6.00 8.89 -3.57
N PRO A 85 -6.99 8.05 -3.23
CA PRO A 85 -7.35 7.78 -1.83
C PRO A 85 -6.14 7.23 -1.08
N HIS A 86 -6.02 7.54 0.20
CA HIS A 86 -4.97 6.97 1.04
C HIS A 86 -5.59 6.04 2.08
N ASP A 87 -4.74 5.13 2.54
CA ASP A 87 -5.05 4.23 3.64
C ASP A 87 -5.15 5.02 4.95
N VAL A 88 -6.26 4.84 5.66
CA VAL A 88 -6.61 5.58 6.89
C VAL A 88 -7.02 4.57 7.95
N SER A 89 -6.28 4.55 9.07
CA SER A 89 -6.48 3.58 10.16
C SER A 89 -7.88 3.60 10.79
N THR A 90 -8.56 4.75 10.76
CA THR A 90 -9.90 4.89 11.32
C THR A 90 -11.02 4.43 10.38
N TRP A 91 -10.72 4.09 9.13
CA TRP A 91 -11.69 3.71 8.11
C TRP A 91 -11.45 2.29 7.61
N TRP A 92 -12.41 1.40 7.89
CA TRP A 92 -12.32 -0.04 7.65
C TRP A 92 -12.11 -0.47 6.18
N ASN A 93 -12.48 0.36 5.20
CA ASN A 93 -12.34 0.07 3.76
C ASN A 93 -11.28 0.91 3.05
N SER A 94 -10.52 1.75 3.75
CA SER A 94 -9.60 2.70 3.10
C SER A 94 -8.50 2.02 2.29
N THR A 95 -7.96 0.89 2.76
CA THR A 95 -7.00 0.06 2.02
C THR A 95 -7.62 -0.48 0.73
N PHE A 96 -8.87 -0.94 0.78
CA PHE A 96 -9.59 -1.47 -0.37
C PHE A 96 -9.85 -0.38 -1.41
N ASP A 97 -10.37 0.76 -0.99
CA ASP A 97 -10.66 1.91 -1.86
C ASP A 97 -9.39 2.42 -2.56
N MET A 98 -8.27 2.47 -1.82
CA MET A 98 -6.96 2.84 -2.37
C MET A 98 -6.49 1.83 -3.44
N LEU A 99 -6.65 0.52 -3.18
CA LEU A 99 -6.27 -0.53 -4.13
C LEU A 99 -7.15 -0.51 -5.39
N GLU A 100 -8.46 -0.41 -5.22
CA GLU A 100 -9.41 -0.31 -6.33
C GLU A 100 -9.06 0.89 -7.22
N TYR A 101 -8.81 2.05 -6.61
CA TYR A 101 -8.37 3.23 -7.33
C TYR A 101 -7.03 3.01 -8.04
N GLY A 102 -6.03 2.44 -7.36
CA GLY A 102 -4.71 2.17 -7.92
C GLY A 102 -4.76 1.23 -9.12
N LEU A 103 -5.62 0.21 -9.09
CA LEU A 103 -5.84 -0.70 -10.22
C LEU A 103 -6.54 -0.02 -11.39
N ASN A 104 -7.56 0.81 -11.13
CA ASN A 104 -8.24 1.60 -12.16
C ASN A 104 -7.31 2.63 -12.82
N HIS A 105 -6.26 3.07 -12.12
CA HIS A 105 -5.26 4.03 -12.61
C HIS A 105 -3.88 3.40 -12.80
N ARG A 106 -3.81 2.09 -13.07
CA ARG A 106 -2.56 1.34 -13.12
C ARG A 106 -1.52 1.96 -14.04
N GLU A 107 -1.90 2.36 -15.25
CA GLU A 107 -0.99 3.01 -16.20
C GLU A 107 -0.40 4.31 -15.64
N ALA A 108 -1.19 5.10 -14.92
CA ALA A 108 -0.72 6.33 -14.28
C ALA A 108 0.21 6.04 -13.09
N VAL A 109 -0.07 4.98 -12.33
CA VAL A 109 0.79 4.51 -11.22
C VAL A 109 2.15 4.05 -11.75
N ASP A 110 2.15 3.29 -12.85
CA ASP A 110 3.36 2.83 -13.53
C ASP A 110 4.13 4.00 -14.17
N GLY A 111 3.46 5.10 -14.53
CA GLY A 111 4.11 6.31 -15.04
C GLY A 111 4.78 7.19 -13.98
N VAL A 112 4.37 7.09 -12.71
CA VAL A 112 4.96 7.84 -11.59
C VAL A 112 6.07 7.05 -10.87
N THR A 113 5.98 5.73 -10.86
CA THR A 113 6.89 4.82 -10.14
C THR A 113 8.10 4.46 -10.98
#